data_AF-A0A2V6EQH7-F1
#
_entry.id   AF-A0A2V6EQH7-F1
#
_cell.length_a   1.000
_cell.length_b   1.000
_cell.length_c   1.000
_cell.angle_alpha   90.00
_cell.angle_beta   90.00
_cell.angle_gamma   90.00
#
_symmetry.space_group_name_H-M   'P 1'
#
loop_
_entity.id
_entity.type
_entity.pdbx_description
1 polymer ?
#
loop_
_entity_poly.entity_id
_entity_poly.type
_entity_poly.pdbx_seq_one_letter_code
_entity_poly.pdbx_strand_id
1 'polypeptide(L)' 'SDDTIDLGGNFLAPGFVDVHVHGGNGHDAMEANADAFRAICDYHASGGTTSLLLTTATASSAEILLALTQ' A
#
# COMPACT_ATOMS: atom_id res chain seq x y z
N SER A 1 -24.19 24.23 -1.61
CA SER A 1 -23.31 24.36 -2.78
C SER A 1 -23.34 23.03 -3.49
N ASP A 2 -23.55 23.04 -4.80
CA ASP A 2 -23.48 21.82 -5.61
C ASP A 2 -22.03 21.71 -6.09
N ASP A 3 -21.20 20.98 -5.33
CA ASP A 3 -19.76 20.90 -5.57
C ASP A 3 -19.49 19.72 -6.50
N THR A 4 -19.31 20.01 -7.79
CA THR A 4 -19.14 19.02 -8.85
C THR A 4 -17.72 19.05 -9.40
N ILE A 5 -17.13 17.88 -9.64
CA ILE A 5 -15.80 17.73 -10.26
C ILE A 5 -15.98 17.11 -11.65
N ASP A 6 -15.57 17.82 -12.71
CA ASP A 6 -15.54 17.29 -14.08
C ASP A 6 -14.31 16.40 -14.27
N LEU A 7 -14.54 15.13 -14.62
CA LEU A 7 -13.49 14.14 -14.83
C LEU A 7 -12.97 14.11 -16.28
N GLY A 8 -13.45 14.97 -17.18
CA GLY A 8 -12.95 15.09 -18.54
C GLY A 8 -13.17 13.84 -19.41
N GLY A 9 -14.25 13.09 -19.15
CA GLY A 9 -14.56 11.85 -19.86
C GLY A 9 -13.75 10.62 -19.41
N ASN A 10 -12.97 10.74 -18.32
CA ASN A 10 -12.26 9.61 -17.73
C ASN A 10 -13.18 8.67 -16.94
N PHE A 11 -12.64 7.51 -16.58
CA PHE A 11 -13.33 6.54 -15.74
C PHE A 11 -13.17 6.85 -14.26
N LEU A 12 -14.27 6.72 -13.53
CA LEU A 12 -14.27 6.64 -12.08
C LEU A 12 -14.59 5.20 -11.67
N ALA A 13 -13.73 4.63 -10.83
CA ALA A 13 -13.90 3.30 -10.26
C ALA A 13 -13.62 3.35 -8.75
N PRO A 14 -14.10 2.38 -7.97
CA PRO A 14 -13.57 2.14 -6.64
C PRO A 14 -12.05 1.93 -6.71
N GLY A 15 -11.33 2.37 -5.68
CA GLY A 15 -9.90 2.09 -5.60
C GLY A 15 -9.63 0.59 -5.51
N PHE A 16 -8.49 0.18 -6.05
CA PHE A 16 -8.10 -1.23 -6.05
C PHE A 16 -7.78 -1.71 -4.63
N VAL A 17 -8.02 -3.00 -4.40
CA VAL A 17 -7.66 -3.71 -3.17
C VAL A 17 -6.60 -4.74 -3.51
N ASP A 18 -5.36 -4.50 -3.09
CA ASP A 18 -4.24 -5.41 -3.31
C ASP A 18 -4.09 -6.36 -2.12
N VAL A 19 -4.40 -7.63 -2.33
CA VAL A 19 -4.36 -8.65 -1.27
C VAL A 19 -2.98 -9.30 -1.11
N HIS A 20 -2.00 -8.95 -1.96
CA HIS A 20 -0.68 -9.57 -1.91
C HIS A 20 0.41 -8.67 -2.50
N VAL A 21 1.12 -7.96 -1.63
CA VAL A 21 2.22 -7.07 -2.03
C VAL A 21 3.37 -7.13 -1.03
N HIS A 22 4.60 -7.27 -1.53
CA HIS A 22 5.81 -7.33 -0.69
C HIS A 22 6.45 -5.96 -0.46
N GLY A 23 6.20 -4.97 -1.32
CA GLY A 23 6.89 -3.68 -1.24
C GLY A 23 6.45 -2.69 -2.33
N GLY A 24 7.20 -1.60 -2.42
CA GLY A 24 6.91 -0.48 -3.33
C GLY A 24 7.88 0.69 -3.12
N ASN A 25 8.19 1.42 -4.19
CA ASN A 25 9.06 2.60 -4.14
C ASN A 25 10.43 2.39 -3.46
N GLY A 26 11.04 1.23 -3.69
CA GLY A 26 12.35 0.87 -3.12
C GLY A 26 12.31 0.36 -1.67
N HIS A 27 11.12 0.25 -1.07
CA HIS A 27 10.91 -0.30 0.27
C HIS A 27 10.29 -1.69 0.27
N ASP A 28 10.59 -2.48 1.30
CA ASP A 28 10.07 -3.83 1.52
C ASP A 28 9.30 -3.96 2.84
N ALA A 29 8.25 -4.77 2.89
CA ALA A 29 7.45 -5.03 4.07
C ALA A 29 8.27 -5.62 5.24
N MET A 30 9.36 -6.32 4.94
CA MET A 30 10.28 -6.89 5.94
C MET A 30 11.23 -5.85 6.54
N GLU A 31 11.28 -4.60 6.04
CA GLU A 31 12.02 -3.52 6.72
C GLU A 31 11.45 -3.21 8.11
N ALA A 32 10.20 -3.62 8.36
CA ALA A 32 9.52 -3.41 9.62
C ALA A 32 9.70 -1.96 10.14
N ASN A 33 9.28 -1.01 9.32
CA ASN A 33 9.38 0.42 9.60
C ASN A 33 8.11 1.12 9.10
N ALA A 34 7.47 1.90 9.97
CA ALA A 34 6.26 2.65 9.63
C ALA A 34 6.45 3.64 8.46
N ASP A 35 7.63 4.24 8.31
CA ASP A 35 7.91 5.16 7.20
C ASP A 35 8.10 4.41 5.87
N ALA A 36 8.70 3.22 5.91
CA ALA A 36 8.74 2.32 4.76
C ALA A 36 7.32 1.91 4.34
N PHE A 37 6.46 1.56 5.31
CA PHE A 37 5.07 1.18 5.05
C PHE A 37 4.27 2.34 4.44
N ARG A 38 4.46 3.57 4.93
CA ARG A 38 3.87 4.77 4.32
C ARG A 38 4.35 4.98 2.88
N ALA A 39 5.65 4.85 2.64
CA ALA A 39 6.21 5.00 1.30
C ALA A 39 5.65 3.95 0.31
N ILE A 40 5.45 2.71 0.77
CA ILE A 40 4.79 1.66 -0.02
C ILE A 40 3.33 2.06 -0.31
N CYS A 41 2.57 2.47 0.70
CA CYS A 41 1.17 2.89 0.56
C CYS A 41 1.00 4.07 -0.42
N ASP A 42 1.80 5.12 -0.28
CA ASP A 42 1.72 6.31 -1.15
C ASP A 42 2.03 5.96 -2.61
N TYR A 43 3.00 5.07 -2.83
CA TYR A 43 3.34 4.59 -4.16
C TYR A 43 2.19 3.82 -4.80
N HIS A 44 1.60 2.86 -4.09
CA HIS A 44 0.47 2.08 -4.59
C HIS A 44 -0.80 2.93 -4.77
N ALA A 45 -1.03 3.91 -3.91
CA ALA A 45 -2.10 4.89 -4.05
C ALA A 45 -1.96 5.72 -5.33
N SER A 46 -0.73 6.07 -5.74
CA SER A 46 -0.50 6.76 -7.01
C SER A 46 -0.89 5.92 -8.24
N GLY A 47 -0.95 4.60 -8.10
CA GLY A 47 -1.43 3.65 -9.11
C GLY A 47 -2.92 3.28 -9.00
N GLY A 48 -3.65 3.84 -8.03
CA GLY A 48 -5.08 3.60 -7.83
C GLY A 48 -5.43 2.54 -6.78
N THR A 49 -4.45 1.97 -6.07
CA THR A 49 -4.68 1.04 -4.95
C THR A 49 -4.96 1.82 -3.67
N THR A 50 -6.15 1.66 -3.10
CA THR A 50 -6.58 2.39 -1.89
C THR A 50 -6.60 1.51 -0.64
N SER A 51 -6.39 0.21 -0.79
CA SER A 51 -6.28 -0.73 0.34
C SER A 51 -5.32 -1.84 -0.03
N LEU A 52 -4.44 -2.22 0.89
CA LEU A 52 -3.44 -3.23 0.63
C LEU A 52 -3.11 -4.08 1.85
N LEU A 53 -2.74 -5.33 1.61
CA LEU A 53 -2.19 -6.26 2.59
C LEU A 53 -0.69 -6.44 2.37
N LEU A 54 0.12 -5.75 3.19
CA LEU A 54 1.57 -5.96 3.21
C LEU A 54 1.88 -7.42 3.56
N THR A 55 2.58 -8.10 2.66
CA THR A 55 2.87 -9.52 2.76
C THR A 55 4.32 -9.74 3.16
N THR A 56 4.54 -10.45 4.25
CA THR A 56 5.87 -10.86 4.71
C THR A 56 6.48 -11.91 3.78
N ALA A 57 7.80 -11.96 3.69
CA ALA A 57 8.53 -13.05 3.05
C ALA A 57 8.97 -14.11 4.08
N THR A 58 9.56 -15.20 3.60
CA THR A 58 10.18 -16.21 4.49
C THR A 58 11.32 -15.59 5.28
N ALA A 59 11.19 -15.57 6.60
CA ALA A 59 12.17 -15.04 7.54
C ALA A 59 12.06 -15.77 8.89
N SER A 60 12.92 -15.42 9.86
CA SER A 60 12.80 -15.96 11.21
C SER A 60 11.49 -15.50 11.88
N SER A 61 11.00 -16.27 12.86
CA SER A 61 9.79 -15.88 13.60
C SER A 61 9.92 -14.52 14.29
N ALA A 62 11.13 -14.14 14.71
CA ALA A 62 11.42 -12.84 15.32
C ALA A 62 11.25 -11.70 14.31
N GLU A 63 11.77 -11.86 13.09
CA GLU A 63 11.62 -10.86 12.02
C GLU A 63 10.18 -10.72 11.55
N ILE A 64 9.45 -11.84 11.42
CA ILE A 64 8.02 -11.82 11.11
C ILE A 64 7.24 -11.06 12.19
N LEU A 65 7.49 -11.36 13.48
CA LEU A 65 6.80 -10.67 14.58
C LEU A 65 7.12 -9.18 14.59
N LEU A 66 8.38 -8.81 14.29
CA LEU A 66 8.78 -7.41 14.19
C LEU A 66 7.97 -6.71 13.09
N ALA A 67 7.87 -7.28 11.89
CA ALA A 67 7.10 -6.70 10.78
C ALA A 67 5.61 -6.54 11.10
N LEU A 68 5.01 -7.48 11.85
CA LEU A 68 3.60 -7.47 12.21
C LEU A 68 3.24 -6.47 13.33
N THR A 69 4.23 -5.85 13.98
CA THR A 69 4.03 -5.00 15.16
C THR A 69 4.49 -3.54 14.98
N GLN A 70 4.74 -3.13 13.74
CA GLN A 70 5.07 -1.74 13.39
C GLN A 70 3.85 -0.84 13.23
#